data_AF-A0A9E5NV88-F1
#
_entry.id   AF-A0A9E5NV88-F1
#
_cell.length_a   1.000
_cell.length_b   1.000
_cell.length_c   1.000
_cell.angle_alpha   90.00
_cell.angle_beta   90.00
_cell.angle_gamma   90.00
#
_symmetry.space_group_name_H-M   'P 1'
#
loop_
_entity.id
_entity.type
_entity.pdbx_description
1 polymer ?
#
loop_
_entity_poly.entity_id
_entity_poly.type
_entity_poly.pdbx_seq_one_letter_code
_entity_poly.pdbx_strand_id
1 'polypeptide(L)'
;MHPQLEILLELQDLKAQKREMEEAAEEHSREIESEIFQVKPEEAVVHLQEKIAEMEEALEPEVLKRYRLVSGRRPRAVVPVLSGMCYGCFMDMPTSVSRTNEEIRWCEHCGSFVYFVA
;
A
#
# COMPACT_ATOMS: atom_id res chain seq x y z
N MET A 1 5.20 15.99 5.26
CA MET A 1 4.32 14.94 4.72
C MET A 1 3.27 14.65 5.77
N HIS A 2 2.02 14.43 5.41
CA HIS A 2 0.94 14.22 6.38
C HIS A 2 1.13 12.87 7.09
N PRO A 3 0.96 12.76 8.41
CA PRO A 3 1.22 11.52 9.15
C PRO A 3 0.43 10.31 8.62
N GLN A 4 -0.86 10.46 8.34
CA GLN A 4 -1.68 9.39 7.74
C GLN A 4 -1.14 8.93 6.37
N LEU A 5 -0.53 9.83 5.59
CA LEU A 5 0.02 9.49 4.27
C LEU A 5 1.28 8.62 4.41
N GLU A 6 2.10 8.89 5.43
CA GLU A 6 3.27 8.06 5.74
C GLU A 6 2.83 6.64 6.13
N ILE A 7 1.82 6.52 7.00
CA ILE A 7 1.24 5.22 7.40
C ILE A 7 0.72 4.47 6.16
N LEU A 8 0.01 5.15 5.26
CA LEU A 8 -0.52 4.54 4.04
C LEU A 8 0.58 4.07 3.08
N LEU A 9 1.69 4.81 2.96
CA LEU A 9 2.85 4.41 2.14
C LEU A 9 3.52 3.16 2.71
N GLU A 10 3.75 3.13 4.03
CA GLU A 10 4.37 1.97 4.69
C GLU A 10 3.44 0.74 4.64
N LEU A 11 2.12 0.92 4.80
CA LEU A 11 1.14 -0.16 4.62
C LEU A 11 1.19 -0.77 3.22
N GLN A 12 1.35 0.07 2.19
CA GLN A 12 1.45 -0.41 0.81
C GLN A 12 2.71 -1.24 0.60
N ASP A 13 3.83 -0.82 1.19
CA ASP A 13 5.11 -1.53 1.11
C ASP A 13 5.05 -2.88 1.83
N LEU A 14 4.56 -2.90 3.08
CA LEU A 14 4.43 -4.13 3.86
C LEU A 14 3.49 -5.16 3.21
N LYS A 15 2.38 -4.72 2.60
CA LYS A 15 1.48 -5.61 1.87
C LYS A 15 2.13 -6.18 0.60
N ALA A 16 2.99 -5.42 -0.06
CA ALA A 16 3.77 -5.93 -1.20
C ALA A 16 4.77 -6.99 -0.74
N GLN A 17 5.56 -6.70 0.31
CA GLN A 17 6.51 -7.67 0.89
C GLN A 17 5.83 -8.96 1.34
N LYS A 18 4.70 -8.86 2.07
CA LYS A 18 3.93 -10.03 2.52
C LYS A 18 3.51 -10.90 1.33
N ARG A 19 3.02 -10.28 0.26
CA ARG A 19 2.60 -11.00 -0.94
C ARG A 19 3.76 -11.70 -1.63
N GLU A 20 4.92 -11.05 -1.74
CA GLU A 20 6.13 -11.65 -2.29
C GLU A 20 6.60 -12.84 -1.44
N MET A 21 6.51 -12.76 -0.10
CA MET A 21 6.84 -13.87 0.78
C MET A 21 5.85 -15.03 0.68
N GLU A 22 4.56 -14.74 0.53
CA GLU A 22 3.52 -15.77 0.32
C GLU A 22 3.72 -16.46 -1.05
N GLU A 23 3.96 -15.71 -2.12
CA GLU A 23 4.25 -16.25 -3.46
C GLU A 23 5.57 -17.04 -3.46
N ALA A 24 6.62 -16.55 -2.78
CA ALA A 24 7.88 -17.27 -2.64
C ALA A 24 7.69 -18.57 -1.85
N ALA A 25 6.91 -18.58 -0.77
CA ALA A 25 6.59 -19.80 -0.03
C ALA A 25 5.85 -20.83 -0.91
N GLU A 26 4.92 -20.38 -1.76
CA GLU A 26 4.19 -21.24 -2.71
C GLU A 26 5.08 -21.77 -3.85
N GLU A 27 6.00 -20.98 -4.39
CA GLU A 27 6.96 -21.40 -5.42
C GLU A 27 8.09 -22.30 -4.86
N HIS A 28 8.59 -22.00 -3.66
CA HIS A 28 9.65 -22.79 -2.99
C HIS A 28 9.16 -24.19 -2.58
N SER A 29 7.85 -24.36 -2.41
CA SER A 29 7.22 -25.66 -2.12
C SER A 29 7.23 -26.63 -3.32
N ARG A 30 7.58 -26.18 -4.54
CA ARG A 30 7.61 -27.06 -5.73
C ARG A 30 8.99 -27.64 -6.09
N GLU A 31 10.12 -27.08 -5.64
CA GLU A 31 11.44 -27.59 -6.04
C GLU A 31 12.55 -27.59 -4.96
N ILE A 32 12.46 -26.86 -3.84
CA ILE A 32 13.63 -26.57 -2.97
C ILE A 32 13.52 -27.07 -1.52
N GLU A 33 12.35 -27.56 -1.08
CA GLU A 33 12.10 -28.00 0.30
C GLU A 33 12.98 -29.16 0.82
N SER A 34 13.83 -29.80 0.01
CA SER A 34 14.54 -30.99 0.51
C SER A 34 15.67 -30.72 1.51
N GLU A 35 16.59 -29.74 1.39
CA GLU A 35 17.78 -29.79 2.28
C GLU A 35 18.48 -28.48 2.75
N ILE A 36 18.18 -27.24 2.28
CA ILE A 36 19.20 -26.16 2.44
C ILE A 36 18.76 -24.85 3.12
N PHE A 37 17.50 -24.38 3.04
CA PHE A 37 17.17 -23.03 3.55
C PHE A 37 16.19 -23.06 4.74
N GLN A 38 16.74 -22.94 5.96
CA GLN A 38 15.98 -22.75 7.21
C GLN A 38 15.40 -21.32 7.33
N VAL A 39 14.70 -20.84 6.31
CA VAL A 39 13.87 -19.63 6.45
C VAL A 39 12.44 -20.12 6.58
N LYS A 40 11.83 -19.92 7.76
CA LYS A 40 10.42 -20.27 8.03
C LYS A 40 9.54 -19.12 7.54
N PRO A 41 8.99 -19.17 6.32
CA PRO A 41 8.26 -18.04 5.73
C PRO A 41 6.96 -17.77 6.51
N GLU A 42 6.41 -18.78 7.17
CA GLU A 42 5.16 -18.70 7.92
C GLU A 42 5.27 -17.77 9.13
N GLU A 43 6.38 -17.82 9.87
CA GLU A 43 6.62 -16.96 11.04
C GLU A 43 6.74 -15.48 10.62
N ALA A 44 7.37 -15.22 9.48
CA ALA A 44 7.50 -13.87 8.93
C ALA A 44 6.15 -13.32 8.43
N VAL A 45 5.32 -14.15 7.81
CA VAL A 45 3.97 -13.76 7.37
C VAL A 45 3.10 -13.36 8.55
N VAL A 46 3.15 -14.11 9.67
CA VAL A 46 2.39 -13.77 10.89
C VAL A 46 2.82 -12.42 11.45
N HIS A 47 4.12 -12.18 11.58
CA HIS A 47 4.63 -10.89 12.07
C HIS A 47 4.22 -9.71 11.15
N LEU A 48 4.24 -9.91 9.83
CA LEU A 48 3.76 -8.91 8.88
C LEU A 48 2.26 -8.65 9.02
N GLN A 49 1.45 -9.68 9.28
CA GLN A 49 0.01 -9.52 9.52
C GLN A 49 -0.28 -8.69 10.78
N GLU A 50 0.43 -8.95 11.88
CA GLU A 50 0.31 -8.19 13.12
C GLU A 50 0.66 -6.72 12.91
N LYS A 51 1.80 -6.44 12.27
CA LYS A 51 2.21 -5.06 11.96
C LYS A 51 1.21 -4.33 11.05
N ILE A 52 0.65 -5.02 10.06
CA ILE A 52 -0.40 -4.45 9.19
C ILE A 52 -1.65 -4.11 10.03
N ALA A 53 -2.06 -4.96 10.96
CA ALA A 53 -3.22 -4.71 11.82
C ALA A 53 -3.00 -3.49 12.72
N GLU A 54 -1.85 -3.39 13.38
CA GLU A 54 -1.47 -2.23 14.21
C GLU A 54 -1.50 -0.92 13.41
N MET A 55 -0.99 -0.94 12.18
CA MET A 55 -1.01 0.23 11.31
C MET A 55 -2.41 0.59 10.82
N GLU A 56 -3.28 -0.39 10.57
CA GLU A 56 -4.70 -0.13 10.25
C GLU A 56 -5.45 0.52 11.42
N GLU A 57 -5.11 0.18 12.67
CA GLU A 57 -5.68 0.79 13.88
C GLU A 57 -5.22 2.24 14.10
N ALA A 58 -4.03 2.61 13.62
CA ALA A 58 -3.50 3.97 13.69
C ALA A 58 -4.17 4.94 12.70
N LEU A 59 -4.90 4.42 11.69
CA LEU A 59 -5.61 5.25 10.72
C LEU A 59 -6.90 5.82 11.30
N GLU A 60 -7.25 7.04 10.86
CA GLU A 60 -8.57 7.59 11.18
C GLU A 60 -9.69 6.74 10.56
N PRO A 61 -10.85 6.58 11.21
CA PRO A 61 -11.91 5.67 10.75
C PRO A 61 -12.36 5.90 9.30
N GLU A 62 -12.42 7.17 8.86
CA GLU A 62 -12.79 7.51 7.48
C GLU A 62 -11.70 7.13 6.47
N VAL A 63 -10.42 7.33 6.85
CA VAL A 63 -9.25 6.96 6.05
C VAL A 63 -9.18 5.44 5.91
N LEU A 64 -9.33 4.69 7.01
CA LEU A 64 -9.33 3.23 7.01
C LEU A 64 -10.46 2.66 6.13
N LYS A 65 -11.68 3.19 6.28
CA LYS A 65 -12.83 2.76 5.46
C LYS A 65 -12.57 2.94 3.98
N ARG A 66 -11.99 4.08 3.59
CA ARG A 66 -11.63 4.36 2.20
C ARG A 66 -10.49 3.45 1.72
N TYR A 67 -9.46 3.27 2.54
CA TYR A 67 -8.33 2.41 2.24
C TYR A 67 -8.79 0.98 1.90
N ARG A 68 -9.62 0.37 2.74
CA ARG A 68 -10.19 -0.97 2.49
C ARG A 68 -10.97 -1.05 1.18
N LEU A 69 -11.74 -0.01 0.84
CA LEU A 69 -12.48 0.04 -0.42
C LEU A 69 -11.54 0.06 -1.65
N VAL A 70 -10.48 0.85 -1.58
CA VAL A 70 -9.53 1.03 -2.69
C VAL A 70 -8.62 -0.18 -2.82
N SER A 71 -8.07 -0.69 -1.72
CA SER A 71 -7.15 -1.83 -1.70
C SER A 71 -7.79 -3.11 -2.23
N GLY A 72 -9.12 -3.28 -2.08
CA GLY A 72 -9.84 -4.41 -2.66
C GLY A 72 -10.06 -4.32 -4.18
N ARG A 73 -9.85 -3.14 -4.79
CA ARG A 73 -10.12 -2.88 -6.23
C ARG A 73 -8.90 -2.53 -7.04
N ARG A 74 -7.84 -2.04 -6.40
CA ARG A 74 -6.64 -1.50 -7.03
C ARG A 74 -5.41 -2.16 -6.43
N PRO A 75 -4.41 -2.52 -7.24
CA PRO A 75 -3.15 -3.08 -6.73
C PRO A 75 -2.36 -2.08 -5.89
N ARG A 76 -2.53 -0.77 -6.13
CA ARG A 76 -1.95 0.30 -5.33
C ARG A 76 -3.04 1.23 -4.81
N ALA A 77 -3.16 1.30 -3.49
CA ALA A 77 -4.10 2.20 -2.83
C ALA A 77 -3.55 3.63 -2.74
N VAL A 78 -2.21 3.80 -2.78
CA VAL A 78 -1.51 5.07 -2.68
C VAL A 78 -0.62 5.25 -3.91
N VAL A 79 -0.79 6.36 -4.63
CA VAL A 79 -0.11 6.60 -5.90
C VAL A 79 0.48 8.01 -5.98
N PRO A 80 1.61 8.20 -6.68
CA PRO A 80 2.15 9.52 -6.90
C PRO A 80 1.30 10.30 -7.91
N VAL A 81 1.35 11.62 -7.78
CA VAL A 81 0.95 12.57 -8.82
C VAL A 81 2.22 13.22 -9.33
N LEU A 82 2.52 13.00 -10.62
CA LEU A 82 3.66 13.63 -11.30
C LEU A 82 3.13 14.51 -12.44
N SER A 83 3.62 15.74 -12.52
CA SER A 83 3.17 16.73 -13.51
C SER A 83 1.64 16.94 -13.54
N GLY A 84 0.96 16.76 -12.41
CA GLY A 84 -0.49 16.88 -12.31
C GLY A 84 -1.29 15.64 -12.72
N MET A 85 -0.64 14.55 -13.12
CA MET A 85 -1.32 13.31 -13.52
C MET A 85 -1.32 12.28 -12.38
N CYS A 86 -2.45 11.62 -12.12
CA CYS A 86 -2.55 10.52 -11.16
C CYS A 86 -1.99 9.22 -11.73
N TYR A 87 -0.95 8.64 -11.12
CA TYR A 87 -0.31 7.41 -11.63
C TYR A 87 -1.05 6.12 -11.28
N GLY A 88 -2.23 6.23 -10.63
CA GLY A 88 -3.13 5.10 -10.44
C GLY A 88 -4.11 4.89 -11.60
N CYS A 89 -4.43 5.94 -12.36
CA CYS A 89 -5.39 5.85 -13.48
C CYS A 89 -5.08 6.73 -14.68
N PHE A 90 -3.95 7.45 -14.66
CA PHE A 90 -3.46 8.31 -15.73
C PHE A 90 -4.40 9.48 -16.11
N MET A 91 -5.32 9.84 -15.22
CA MET A 91 -6.15 11.04 -15.37
C MET A 91 -5.47 12.27 -14.76
N ASP A 92 -5.71 13.42 -15.36
CA ASP A 92 -5.28 14.72 -14.83
C ASP A 92 -5.99 15.06 -13.54
N MET A 93 -5.23 15.58 -12.59
CA MET A 93 -5.74 16.12 -11.33
C MET A 93 -6.27 17.54 -11.55
N PRO A 94 -7.40 17.91 -10.93
CA PRO A 94 -7.91 19.27 -11.02
C PRO A 94 -6.86 20.30 -10.55
N THR A 95 -6.76 21.42 -11.25
CA THR A 95 -5.78 22.49 -10.93
C THR A 95 -6.07 23.18 -9.60
N SER A 96 -7.28 23.05 -9.07
CA SER A 96 -7.70 23.52 -7.75
C SER A 96 -7.10 22.71 -6.60
N VAL A 97 -6.57 21.51 -6.87
CA VAL A 97 -6.00 20.66 -5.83
C VAL A 97 -4.63 21.20 -5.43
N SER A 98 -4.46 21.47 -4.13
CA SER A 98 -3.17 21.84 -3.57
C SER A 98 -2.14 20.73 -3.82
N ARG A 99 -0.95 21.11 -4.30
CA ARG A 99 0.14 20.19 -4.63
C ARG A 99 1.08 19.92 -3.44
N THR A 100 0.64 20.20 -2.22
CA THR A 100 1.40 19.89 -0.99
C THR A 100 1.00 18.53 -0.44
N ASN A 101 1.89 17.85 0.28
CA ASN A 101 1.57 16.60 0.98
C ASN A 101 1.15 16.83 2.43
N GLU A 102 0.54 17.98 2.74
CA GLU A 102 0.13 18.37 4.10
C GLU A 102 -1.27 17.90 4.47
N GLU A 103 -2.03 17.34 3.53
CA GLU A 103 -3.38 16.82 3.75
C GLU A 103 -3.52 15.46 3.06
N ILE A 104 -4.34 14.59 3.63
CA ILE A 104 -4.82 13.37 2.96
C ILE A 104 -5.74 13.77 1.82
N ARG A 105 -5.43 13.30 0.61
CA ARG A 105 -6.30 13.47 -0.56
C ARG A 105 -6.40 12.19 -1.35
N TRP A 106 -7.38 12.15 -2.23
CA TRP A 106 -7.60 11.03 -3.13
C TRP A 106 -7.94 11.53 -4.53
N CYS A 107 -7.65 10.68 -5.52
CA CYS A 107 -8.09 10.89 -6.88
C CYS A 107 -9.61 10.73 -6.95
N GLU A 108 -10.31 11.73 -7.48
CA GLU A 108 -11.76 11.71 -7.68
C GLU A 108 -12.19 10.69 -8.75
N HIS A 109 -11.27 10.30 -9.63
CA HIS A 109 -11.54 9.33 -10.70
C HIS A 109 -11.36 7.87 -10.25
N CYS A 110 -10.19 7.50 -9.71
CA CYS A 110 -9.90 6.11 -9.36
C CYS A 110 -10.07 5.76 -7.88
N GLY A 111 -10.18 6.79 -7.04
CA GLY A 111 -10.34 6.64 -5.61
C GLY A 111 -9.03 6.49 -4.81
N SER A 112 -7.90 6.16 -5.45
CA SER A 112 -6.60 6.00 -4.79
C SER A 112 -6.17 7.25 -4.03
N PHE A 113 -5.55 7.08 -2.88
CA PHE A 113 -4.85 8.15 -2.17
C PHE A 113 -3.71 8.67 -3.02
N VAL A 114 -3.49 9.99 -2.97
CA VAL A 114 -2.50 10.66 -3.81
C VAL A 114 -1.47 11.39 -2.97
N TYR A 115 -0.23 11.39 -3.42
CA TYR A 115 0.82 12.28 -2.93
C TYR A 115 1.53 12.93 -4.11
N PHE A 116 1.93 14.18 -3.96
CA PHE A 116 2.60 14.96 -4.98
C PHE A 116 4.11 14.79 -4.86
N VAL A 117 4.73 14.46 -5.98
CA VAL A 117 6.19 14.42 -6.11
C VAL A 117 6.62 15.75 -6.72
N ALA A 118 7.44 16.50 -5.99
CA ALA A 118 8.01 17.77 -6.44
C ALA A 118 9.23 17.54 -7.35
#